data_AF-A0A8B3LMK5-F1
#
_entry.id   AF-A0A8B3LMK5-F1
#
_cell.length_a   1.000
_cell.length_b   1.000
_cell.length_c   1.000
_cell.angle_alpha   90.00
_cell.angle_beta   90.00
_cell.angle_gamma   90.00
#
_symmetry.space_group_name_H-M   'P 1'
#
loop_
_entity.id
_entity.type
_entity.pdbx_description
1 polymer ?
#
loop_
_entity_poly.entity_id
_entity_poly.type
_entity_poly.pdbx_seq_one_letter_code
_entity_poly.pdbx_strand_id
1 'polypeptide(L)'
;MLNPDDWKLAIEDARFRHNALVGLIIASDNQALALMRLFLTVATATGAGFASVIVPHTLIQTPLAWSLAAATLAMVYSAWQCFRVISPRIINLPGRGADFWLWAADATGTREEVFRQYLKVLAEKHEINKSVNESQASALRWAKLGGILSPMVALVVGGLAAVMPNLL
;
A
#
# COMPACT_ATOMS: atom_id res chain seq x y z
N MET A 1 -2.04 20.58 38.97
CA MET A 1 -3.33 20.35 38.27
C MET A 1 -3.19 20.95 36.89
N LEU A 2 -3.44 20.18 35.83
CA LEU A 2 -3.44 20.69 34.45
C LEU A 2 -4.62 21.66 34.28
N ASN A 3 -4.39 22.81 33.66
CA ASN A 3 -5.46 23.76 33.37
C ASN A 3 -6.44 23.15 32.35
N PRO A 4 -7.73 23.51 32.39
CA PRO A 4 -8.72 23.11 31.38
C PRO A 4 -8.22 23.22 29.93
N ASP A 5 -7.43 24.25 29.64
CA ASP A 5 -6.83 24.50 28.33
C ASP A 5 -5.76 23.48 27.94
N ASP A 6 -4.98 22.97 28.90
CA ASP A 6 -3.93 21.96 28.67
C ASP A 6 -4.55 20.62 28.23
N TRP A 7 -5.69 20.25 28.82
CA TRP A 7 -6.43 19.05 28.44
C TRP A 7 -6.96 19.13 27.02
N LYS A 8 -7.49 20.29 26.63
CA LYS A 8 -8.00 20.51 25.27
C LYS A 8 -6.86 20.45 24.25
N LEU A 9 -5.75 21.12 24.53
CA LEU A 9 -4.55 21.10 23.67
C LEU A 9 -4.04 19.67 23.45
N ALA A 10 -3.93 18.87 24.51
CA ALA A 10 -3.45 17.49 24.42
C ALA A 10 -4.37 16.60 23.58
N ILE A 11 -5.69 16.75 23.69
CA ILE A 11 -6.66 16.02 22.85
C ILE A 11 -6.53 16.45 21.39
N GLU A 12 -6.40 17.75 21.13
CA GLU A 12 -6.28 18.28 19.77
C GLU A 12 -4.99 17.81 19.09
N ASP A 13 -3.84 17.84 19.77
CA ASP A 13 -2.58 17.31 19.24
C ASP A 13 -2.69 15.81 18.93
N ALA A 14 -3.24 15.02 19.84
CA ALA A 14 -3.40 13.57 19.63
C ALA A 14 -4.35 13.26 18.46
N ARG A 15 -5.45 14.01 18.32
CA ARG A 15 -6.36 13.89 17.18
C ARG A 15 -5.70 14.29 15.87
N PHE A 16 -4.89 15.36 15.87
CA PHE A 16 -4.18 15.83 14.68
C PHE A 16 -3.19 14.79 14.17
N ARG A 17 -2.39 14.18 15.07
CA ARG A 17 -1.47 13.09 14.70
C ARG A 17 -2.20 11.87 14.15
N HIS A 18 -3.32 11.49 14.76
CA HIS A 18 -4.13 10.38 14.27
C HIS A 18 -4.75 10.66 12.90
N ASN A 19 -5.26 11.89 12.68
CA ASN A 19 -5.73 12.38 11.38
C ASN A 19 -4.64 12.33 10.32
N ALA A 20 -3.44 12.80 10.64
CA ALA A 20 -2.30 12.77 9.72
C ALA A 20 -1.99 11.35 9.26
N LEU A 21 -2.06 10.38 10.18
CA LEU A 21 -1.79 8.98 9.86
C LEU A 21 -2.88 8.35 8.98
N VAL A 22 -4.15 8.67 9.21
CA VAL A 22 -5.25 8.29 8.31
C VAL A 22 -5.06 8.93 6.92
N GLY A 23 -4.65 10.20 6.88
CA GLY A 23 -4.32 10.88 5.63
C GLY A 23 -3.18 10.21 4.85
N LEU A 24 -2.15 9.72 5.55
CA LEU A 24 -1.06 8.96 4.93
C LEU A 24 -1.54 7.64 4.32
N ILE A 25 -2.42 6.92 5.01
CA ILE A 25 -3.03 5.68 4.49
C ILE A 25 -3.81 5.98 3.20
N ILE A 26 -4.68 6.99 3.21
CA ILE A 26 -5.48 7.38 2.03
C ILE A 26 -4.57 7.82 0.86
N ALA A 27 -3.52 8.59 1.15
CA ALA A 27 -2.55 9.01 0.14
C ALA A 27 -1.79 7.80 -0.45
N SER A 28 -1.41 6.84 0.39
CA SER A 28 -0.78 5.58 -0.03
C SER A 28 -1.70 4.75 -0.92
N ASP A 29 -2.99 4.66 -0.59
CA ASP A 29 -3.98 3.94 -1.40
C ASP A 29 -4.15 4.57 -2.78
N ASN A 30 -4.25 5.90 -2.84
CA ASN A 30 -4.33 6.63 -4.11
C ASN A 30 -3.05 6.44 -4.96
N GLN A 31 -1.87 6.48 -4.33
CA GLN A 31 -0.61 6.19 -5.01
C GLN A 31 -0.56 4.75 -5.53
N ALA A 32 -0.99 3.78 -4.73
CA ALA A 32 -1.04 2.37 -5.10
C ALA A 32 -2.00 2.12 -6.27
N LEU A 33 -3.17 2.78 -6.28
CA LEU A 33 -4.12 2.71 -7.40
C LEU A 33 -3.53 3.24 -8.70
N ALA A 34 -2.84 4.39 -8.64
CA ALA A 34 -2.18 4.96 -9.81
C ALA A 34 -1.08 4.04 -10.36
N LEU A 35 -0.23 3.51 -9.48
CA LEU A 35 0.83 2.56 -9.86
C LEU A 35 0.26 1.24 -10.39
N MET A 36 -0.80 0.72 -9.78
CA MET A 36 -1.45 -0.51 -10.22
C MET A 36 -1.98 -0.38 -11.64
N ARG A 37 -2.63 0.74 -11.98
CA ARG A 37 -3.09 1.02 -13.35
C ARG A 37 -1.92 1.01 -14.33
N LEU A 38 -0.84 1.71 -14.00
CA LEU A 38 0.36 1.75 -14.83
C LEU A 38 0.96 0.35 -15.03
N PHE A 39 1.14 -0.42 -13.97
CA PHE A 39 1.72 -1.77 -14.06
C PHE A 39 0.83 -2.72 -14.86
N LEU A 40 -0.49 -2.68 -14.67
CA LEU A 40 -1.41 -3.51 -15.45
C LEU A 40 -1.39 -3.12 -16.94
N THR A 41 -1.36 -1.83 -17.27
CA THR A 41 -1.27 -1.39 -18.67
C THR A 41 0.04 -1.83 -19.33
N VAL A 42 1.16 -1.72 -18.62
CA VAL A 42 2.45 -2.20 -19.16
C VAL A 42 2.48 -3.72 -19.26
N ALA A 43 1.93 -4.43 -18.27
CA ALA A 43 1.81 -5.89 -18.30
C ALA A 43 0.97 -6.38 -19.48
N THR A 44 -0.17 -5.75 -19.78
CA THR A 44 -0.99 -6.14 -20.93
C THR A 44 -0.28 -5.86 -22.25
N ALA A 45 0.39 -4.71 -22.39
CA ALA A 45 1.15 -4.37 -23.58
C ALA A 45 2.31 -5.35 -23.84
N THR A 46 3.10 -5.65 -22.79
CA THR A 46 4.22 -6.59 -22.87
C THR A 46 3.75 -8.04 -23.05
N GLY A 47 2.67 -8.44 -22.38
CA GLY A 47 2.07 -9.76 -22.52
C GLY A 47 1.49 -10.00 -23.92
N ALA A 48 0.85 -9.00 -24.53
CA ALA A 48 0.41 -9.07 -25.92
C ALA A 48 1.61 -9.24 -26.88
N GLY A 49 2.72 -8.55 -26.62
CA GLY A 49 3.95 -8.72 -27.38
C GLY A 49 4.56 -10.12 -27.24
N PHE A 50 4.51 -10.73 -26.06
CA PHE A 50 4.90 -12.14 -25.88
C PHE A 50 3.97 -13.10 -26.61
N ALA A 51 2.65 -12.89 -26.56
CA ALA A 51 1.68 -13.74 -27.24
C ALA A 51 1.86 -13.82 -28.76
N SER A 52 2.59 -12.85 -29.35
CA SER A 52 2.93 -12.89 -30.78
C SER A 52 3.77 -14.12 -31.19
N VAL A 53 4.46 -14.78 -30.26
CA VAL A 53 5.24 -16.02 -30.53
C VAL A 53 4.34 -17.16 -31.02
N ILE A 54 3.06 -17.12 -30.66
CA ILE A 54 2.07 -18.14 -31.06
C ILE A 54 1.64 -17.96 -32.52
N VAL A 55 1.85 -16.77 -33.10
CA VAL A 55 1.42 -16.45 -34.47
C VAL A 55 2.51 -16.88 -35.46
N PRO A 56 2.19 -17.74 -36.46
CA PRO A 56 3.13 -18.07 -37.52
C PRO A 56 3.51 -16.81 -38.31
N HIS A 57 4.80 -16.62 -38.56
CA HIS A 57 5.41 -15.43 -39.21
C HIS A 57 5.41 -14.13 -38.39
N THR A 58 5.55 -14.22 -37.06
CA THR A 58 5.75 -13.03 -36.22
C THR A 58 7.01 -12.25 -36.59
N LEU A 59 6.91 -10.91 -36.53
CA LEU A 59 8.05 -9.98 -36.68
C LEU A 59 8.93 -9.92 -35.41
N ILE A 60 8.45 -10.47 -34.30
CA ILE A 60 9.14 -10.44 -33.00
C ILE A 60 10.07 -11.64 -32.90
N GLN A 61 11.35 -11.38 -32.71
CA GLN A 61 12.35 -12.42 -32.47
C GLN A 61 12.12 -13.10 -31.11
N THR A 62 12.34 -14.41 -31.03
CA THR A 62 12.13 -15.23 -29.81
C THR A 62 12.78 -14.66 -28.54
N PRO A 63 14.02 -14.13 -28.56
CA PRO A 63 14.63 -13.53 -27.37
C PRO A 63 13.89 -12.28 -26.88
N LEU A 64 13.39 -11.47 -27.81
CA LEU A 64 12.60 -10.29 -27.48
C LEU A 64 11.26 -10.69 -26.82
N ALA A 65 10.64 -11.77 -27.30
CA ALA A 65 9.41 -12.26 -26.68
C ALA A 65 9.63 -12.75 -25.24
N TRP A 66 10.72 -13.47 -24.97
CA TRP A 66 11.09 -13.88 -23.60
C TRP A 66 11.40 -12.68 -22.70
N SER A 67 12.06 -11.65 -23.22
CA SER A 67 12.24 -10.37 -22.52
C SER A 67 10.89 -9.73 -22.14
N LEU A 68 9.92 -9.75 -23.07
CA LEU A 68 8.57 -9.23 -22.83
C LEU A 68 7.78 -10.07 -21.82
N ALA A 69 7.94 -11.40 -21.82
CA ALA A 69 7.34 -12.29 -20.82
C ALA A 69 7.88 -11.98 -19.41
N ALA A 70 9.19 -11.81 -19.29
CA ALA A 70 9.84 -11.45 -18.02
C ALA A 70 9.37 -10.08 -17.51
N ALA A 71 9.28 -9.09 -18.39
CA ALA A 71 8.72 -7.77 -18.07
C ALA A 71 7.26 -7.89 -17.60
N THR A 72 6.44 -8.69 -18.29
CA THR A 72 5.03 -8.95 -17.93
C THR A 72 4.93 -9.49 -16.51
N LEU A 73 5.70 -10.54 -16.17
CA LEU A 73 5.67 -11.16 -14.85
C LEU A 73 6.11 -10.19 -13.74
N ALA A 74 7.16 -9.40 -13.98
CA ALA A 74 7.61 -8.38 -13.04
C ALA A 74 6.54 -7.31 -12.79
N MET A 75 5.83 -6.88 -13.84
CA MET A 75 4.73 -5.92 -13.74
C MET A 75 3.52 -6.50 -13.01
N VAL A 76 3.14 -7.74 -13.29
CA VAL A 76 2.05 -8.44 -12.59
C VAL A 76 2.37 -8.58 -11.10
N TYR A 77 3.59 -8.97 -10.76
CA TYR A 77 4.04 -9.03 -9.37
C TYR A 77 3.98 -7.65 -8.68
N SER A 78 4.41 -6.60 -9.37
CA SER A 78 4.38 -5.23 -8.84
C SER A 78 2.93 -4.74 -8.63
N ALA A 79 2.03 -5.06 -9.57
CA ALA A 79 0.60 -4.78 -9.46
C ALA A 79 -0.04 -5.55 -8.29
N TRP A 80 0.36 -6.81 -8.06
CA TRP A 80 -0.09 -7.59 -6.92
C TRP A 80 0.32 -6.95 -5.58
N GLN A 81 1.53 -6.40 -5.48
CA GLN A 81 1.93 -5.68 -4.27
C GLN A 81 1.11 -4.40 -4.06
N CYS A 82 0.77 -3.66 -5.13
CA CYS A 82 -0.18 -2.55 -5.04
C CYS A 82 -1.56 -3.00 -4.56
N PHE A 83 -2.06 -4.14 -5.04
CA PHE A 83 -3.33 -4.69 -4.57
C PHE A 83 -3.33 -4.99 -3.06
N ARG A 84 -2.21 -5.50 -2.51
CA ARG A 84 -2.05 -5.72 -1.06
C ARG A 84 -2.08 -4.43 -0.24
N VAL A 85 -1.72 -3.28 -0.83
CA VAL A 85 -1.84 -1.97 -0.18
C VAL A 85 -3.31 -1.57 -0.08
N ILE A 86 -4.05 -1.70 -1.18
CA ILE A 86 -5.46 -1.27 -1.32
C ILE A 86 -6.45 -2.24 -0.63
N SER A 87 -5.99 -3.45 -0.30
CA SER A 87 -6.82 -4.48 0.32
C SER A 87 -7.56 -3.93 1.56
N PRO A 88 -8.86 -4.25 1.73
CA PRO A 88 -9.65 -3.73 2.85
C PRO A 88 -8.99 -4.02 4.18
N ARG A 89 -8.74 -2.97 4.97
CA ARG A 89 -8.22 -3.05 6.33
C ARG A 89 -9.06 -2.20 7.27
N ILE A 90 -9.12 -2.62 8.53
CA ILE A 90 -9.81 -1.86 9.57
C ILE A 90 -8.97 -0.63 9.89
N ILE A 91 -9.49 0.55 9.55
CA ILE A 91 -8.90 1.84 9.88
C ILE A 91 -9.79 2.50 10.92
N ASN A 92 -9.20 2.91 12.03
CA ASN A 92 -9.92 3.64 13.06
C ASN A 92 -9.89 5.14 12.75
N LEU A 93 -11.05 5.77 12.62
CA LEU A 93 -11.13 7.23 12.48
C LEU A 93 -10.81 7.94 13.81
N PRO A 94 -10.27 9.16 13.77
CA PRO A 94 -10.05 9.96 14.97
C PRO A 94 -11.39 10.27 15.65
N GLY A 95 -11.39 10.25 16.97
CA GLY A 95 -12.58 10.48 17.77
C GLY A 95 -13.14 9.19 18.36
N ARG A 96 -14.43 9.23 18.71
CA ARG A 96 -15.10 8.21 19.53
C ARG A 96 -16.44 7.85 18.92
N GLY A 97 -16.77 6.56 19.01
CA GLY A 97 -18.13 6.08 18.76
C GLY A 97 -19.06 6.45 19.93
N ALA A 98 -20.36 6.28 19.72
CA ALA A 98 -21.39 6.56 20.71
C ALA A 98 -21.13 5.82 22.05
N ASP A 99 -20.64 4.58 21.99
CA ASP A 99 -20.39 3.73 23.16
C ASP A 99 -19.46 4.35 24.21
N PHE A 100 -18.46 5.13 23.77
CA PHE A 100 -17.59 5.82 24.72
C PHE A 100 -18.29 6.98 25.40
N TRP A 101 -19.14 7.72 24.67
CA TRP A 101 -19.87 8.84 25.23
C TRP A 101 -20.99 8.37 26.16
N LEU A 102 -21.62 7.23 25.84
CA LEU A 102 -22.55 6.54 26.74
C LEU A 102 -21.83 6.10 28.02
N TRP A 103 -20.68 5.42 27.90
CA TRP A 103 -19.85 5.06 29.06
C TRP A 103 -19.43 6.29 29.89
N ALA A 104 -19.00 7.37 29.24
CA ALA A 104 -18.57 8.58 29.93
C ALA A 104 -19.72 9.35 30.59
N ALA A 105 -20.94 9.23 30.06
CA ALA A 105 -22.14 9.82 30.65
C ALA A 105 -22.60 9.04 31.89
N ASP A 106 -22.45 7.71 31.87
CA ASP A 106 -22.79 6.83 33.00
C ASP A 106 -21.67 6.74 34.05
N ALA A 107 -20.44 7.12 33.69
CA ALA A 107 -19.30 7.10 34.58
C ALA A 107 -19.45 8.16 35.69
N THR A 108 -19.49 7.72 36.94
CA THR A 108 -19.34 8.57 38.14
C THR A 108 -17.90 9.06 38.36
N GLY A 109 -17.00 8.76 37.42
CA GLY A 109 -15.58 9.06 37.50
C GLY A 109 -15.26 10.55 37.38
N THR A 110 -14.06 10.92 37.82
CA THR A 110 -13.57 12.30 37.70
C THR A 110 -13.26 12.66 36.24
N ARG A 111 -13.27 13.96 35.91
CA ARG A 111 -12.88 14.46 34.58
C ARG A 111 -11.51 13.94 34.13
N GLU A 112 -10.58 13.75 35.07
CA GLU A 112 -9.25 13.22 34.79
C GLU A 112 -9.29 11.74 34.37
N GLU A 113 -10.16 10.92 34.96
CA GLU A 113 -10.32 9.52 34.58
C GLU A 113 -10.91 9.38 33.18
N VAL A 114 -11.95 10.17 32.86
CA VAL A 114 -12.54 10.21 31.52
C VAL A 114 -11.51 10.65 30.49
N PHE A 115 -10.67 11.63 30.82
CA PHE A 115 -9.59 12.08 29.95
C PHE A 115 -8.50 11.02 29.73
N ARG A 116 -8.02 10.37 30.80
CA ARG A 116 -7.00 9.31 30.69
C ARG A 116 -7.54 8.14 29.87
N GLN A 117 -8.79 7.76 30.11
CA GLN A 117 -9.45 6.74 29.31
C GLN A 117 -9.63 7.21 27.86
N TYR A 118 -9.90 8.52 27.64
CA TYR A 118 -9.96 9.14 26.33
C TYR A 118 -8.68 8.88 25.52
N LEU A 119 -7.53 9.25 26.10
CA LEU A 119 -6.22 9.09 25.46
C LEU A 119 -5.83 7.63 25.30
N LYS A 120 -6.15 6.75 26.25
CA LYS A 120 -5.81 5.32 26.18
C LYS A 120 -6.36 4.64 24.94
N VAL A 121 -7.67 4.76 24.68
CA VAL A 121 -8.26 4.14 23.48
C VAL A 121 -7.81 4.85 22.20
N LEU A 122 -7.53 6.16 22.26
CA LEU A 122 -6.96 6.86 21.11
C LEU A 122 -5.57 6.32 20.77
N ALA A 123 -4.73 6.05 21.76
CA ALA A 123 -3.42 5.43 21.58
C ALA A 123 -3.52 4.00 21.03
N GLU A 124 -4.43 3.17 21.55
CA GLU A 124 -4.68 1.82 21.03
C GLU A 124 -5.08 1.85 19.55
N LYS A 125 -6.01 2.73 19.19
CA LYS A 125 -6.44 2.93 17.79
C LYS A 125 -5.32 3.47 16.90
N HIS A 126 -4.47 4.34 17.45
CA HIS A 126 -3.32 4.89 16.74
C HIS A 126 -2.31 3.80 16.37
N GLU A 127 -1.97 2.90 17.31
CA GLU A 127 -1.05 1.79 17.06
C GLU A 127 -1.61 0.81 16.00
N ILE A 128 -2.92 0.54 16.00
CA ILE A 128 -3.55 -0.26 14.94
C ILE A 128 -3.32 0.40 13.58
N ASN A 129 -3.67 1.68 13.44
CA ASN A 129 -3.51 2.37 12.17
C ASN A 129 -2.02 2.48 11.75
N LYS A 130 -1.11 2.67 12.71
CA LYS A 130 0.32 2.70 12.46
C LYS A 130 0.82 1.38 11.90
N SER A 131 0.40 0.25 12.46
CA SER A 131 0.74 -1.08 11.92
C SER A 131 0.22 -1.29 10.49
N VAL A 132 -0.97 -0.77 10.19
CA VAL A 132 -1.54 -0.77 8.84
C VAL A 132 -0.68 0.05 7.89
N ASN A 133 -0.33 1.28 8.28
CA ASN A 133 0.51 2.18 7.49
C ASN A 133 1.91 1.59 7.24
N GLU A 134 2.55 0.99 8.24
CA GLU A 134 3.86 0.34 8.07
C GLU A 134 3.81 -0.84 7.10
N SER A 135 2.76 -1.67 7.21
CA SER A 135 2.54 -2.79 6.29
C SER A 135 2.28 -2.31 4.85
N GLN A 136 1.46 -1.28 4.67
CA GLN A 136 1.21 -0.65 3.38
C GLN A 136 2.48 -0.03 2.80
N ALA A 137 3.26 0.70 3.60
CA ALA A 137 4.51 1.31 3.17
C ALA A 137 5.53 0.26 2.69
N SER A 138 5.64 -0.87 3.40
CA SER A 138 6.49 -1.98 2.99
C SER A 138 6.06 -2.58 1.64
N ALA A 139 4.77 -2.89 1.49
CA ALA A 139 4.24 -3.43 0.23
C ALA A 139 4.43 -2.44 -0.94
N LEU A 140 4.19 -1.14 -0.71
CA LEU A 140 4.38 -0.09 -1.70
C LEU A 140 5.86 0.06 -2.09
N ARG A 141 6.78 -0.11 -1.14
CA ARG A 141 8.23 -0.11 -1.43
C ARG A 141 8.60 -1.27 -2.34
N TRP A 142 8.08 -2.47 -2.10
CA TRP A 142 8.29 -3.63 -2.97
C TRP A 142 7.68 -3.43 -4.35
N ALA A 143 6.49 -2.84 -4.44
CA ALA A 143 5.87 -2.50 -5.72
C ALA A 143 6.73 -1.53 -6.55
N LYS A 144 7.26 -0.47 -5.91
CA LYS A 144 8.16 0.50 -6.56
C LYS A 144 9.46 -0.16 -7.01
N LEU A 145 10.07 -0.98 -6.16
CA LEU A 145 11.28 -1.73 -6.50
C LEU A 145 11.05 -2.67 -7.69
N GLY A 146 9.92 -3.38 -7.72
CA GLY A 146 9.57 -4.25 -8.85
C GLY A 146 9.46 -3.49 -10.17
N GLY A 147 8.81 -2.33 -10.16
CA GLY A 147 8.72 -1.46 -11.35
C GLY A 147 10.06 -0.88 -11.80
N ILE A 148 10.97 -0.57 -10.86
CA ILE A 148 12.32 -0.06 -11.18
C ILE A 148 13.22 -1.18 -11.73
N LEU A 149 13.12 -2.38 -11.17
CA LEU A 149 13.98 -3.52 -11.54
C LEU A 149 13.47 -4.28 -12.77
N SER A 150 12.22 -4.10 -13.18
CA SER A 150 11.64 -4.83 -14.31
C SER A 150 12.43 -4.73 -15.62
N PRO A 151 13.03 -3.58 -16.02
CA PRO A 151 13.80 -3.51 -17.26
C PRO A 151 15.08 -4.34 -17.16
N MET A 152 15.70 -4.39 -15.97
CA MET A 152 16.91 -5.20 -15.75
C MET A 152 16.60 -6.69 -15.85
N VAL A 153 15.47 -7.13 -15.27
CA VAL A 153 15.01 -8.53 -15.38
C VAL A 153 14.72 -8.88 -16.84
N ALA A 154 14.06 -7.99 -17.58
CA ALA A 154 13.76 -8.17 -18.99
C ALA A 154 15.05 -8.30 -19.84
N LEU A 155 16.04 -7.42 -19.61
CA LEU A 155 17.33 -7.46 -20.29
C LEU A 155 18.10 -8.76 -20.03
N VAL A 156 18.12 -9.22 -18.77
CA VAL A 156 18.82 -10.47 -18.41
C VAL A 156 18.14 -11.67 -19.08
N VAL A 157 16.82 -11.78 -19.02
CA VAL A 157 16.09 -12.91 -19.62
C VAL A 157 16.18 -12.88 -21.14
N GLY A 158 16.02 -11.72 -21.76
CA GLY A 158 16.18 -11.56 -23.21
C GLY A 158 17.60 -11.86 -23.68
N GLY A 159 18.61 -11.41 -22.94
CA GLY A 159 20.02 -11.70 -23.22
C GLY A 159 20.34 -13.19 -23.13
N LEU A 160 19.84 -13.87 -22.08
CA LEU A 160 20.01 -15.32 -21.94
C LEU A 160 19.32 -16.09 -23.08
N ALA A 161 18.11 -15.70 -23.45
CA ALA A 161 17.39 -16.31 -24.58
C ALA A 161 18.10 -16.08 -25.92
N ALA A 162 18.85 -14.98 -26.09
CA ALA A 162 19.64 -14.71 -27.29
C ALA A 162 20.93 -15.55 -27.36
N VAL A 163 21.58 -15.78 -26.22
CA VAL A 163 22.86 -16.52 -26.16
C VAL A 163 22.65 -18.04 -26.09
N MET A 164 21.55 -18.50 -25.49
CA MET A 164 21.26 -19.91 -25.25
C MET A 164 19.86 -20.29 -25.76
N PRO A 165 19.63 -20.29 -27.09
CA PRO A 165 18.31 -20.54 -27.66
C PRO A 165 17.80 -21.98 -27.48
N ASN A 166 18.65 -22.93 -27.08
CA ASN A 166 18.27 -24.33 -26.87
C ASN A 166 17.84 -24.65 -25.42
N LEU A 167 17.88 -23.67 -24.52
CA LEU A 167 17.60 -23.82 -23.08
C LEU A 167 16.19 -23.34 -22.68
N LEU A 168 15.46 -22.69 -23.60
CA LEU A 168 14.17 -22.02 -23.40
C LEU A 168 13.26 -22.24 -24.60
#